data_AF-A0A7C1KC88-F1
#
_entry.id   AF-A0A7C1KC88-F1
#
_cell.length_a   1.000
_cell.length_b   1.000
_cell.length_c   1.000
_cell.angle_alpha   90.00
_cell.angle_beta   90.00
_cell.angle_gamma   90.00
#
_symmetry.space_group_name_H-M   'P 1'
#
loop_
_entity.id
_entity.type
_entity.pdbx_description
1 polymer ?
#
loop_
_entity_poly.entity_id
_entity_poly.type
_entity_poly.pdbx_seq_one_letter_code
_entity_poly.pdbx_strand_id
1 'polypeptide(L)'
;MCRTPSTCDPAGRRTGRRTGRRARWERRSGGRRRSPKALPWDSGRPGGFLGTPAPGRGGEALGRAVASAILPQHRGRPQAVAGDSWGDGGVWAARRTRRGAGLSAWLYFVLAHLIADFVLQPYELVELKRRPVGLVIHTAIHAAVTAVLVAPFVPAWPLLLPPLAVAHYLIDWWKVTASPARGPASLGFFLADQALHLAVLGLAVVAAGLSLRQEITYRSVATTGVLYYGVPYVAATFAGAVATFQVAAAFATRAEPVQWLLPRLRVEGIVARGLALSLVLFAAPLLWPLGAAPFVVRAVADRREPGSWLEAAAGYGLALGLGVLFR
;
A
#
# COMPACT_ATOMS: atom_id res chain seq x y z
N MET A 1 -73.07 -41.48 -4.04
CA MET A 1 -72.25 -42.68 -3.76
C MET A 1 -70.99 -42.64 -4.62
N CYS A 2 -69.81 -42.51 -4.01
CA CYS A 2 -68.52 -42.61 -4.71
C CYS A 2 -67.94 -44.02 -4.47
N ARG A 3 -67.48 -44.65 -5.55
CA ARG A 3 -66.79 -45.95 -5.54
C ARG A 3 -65.28 -45.66 -5.54
N THR A 4 -64.55 -46.19 -4.55
CA THR A 4 -63.08 -46.16 -4.30
C THR A 4 -62.54 -45.12 -3.29
N PRO A 5 -61.55 -45.50 -2.43
CA PRO A 5 -61.33 -44.84 -1.13
C PRO A 5 -60.22 -43.77 -1.08
N SER A 6 -59.57 -43.39 -2.18
CA SER A 6 -58.32 -42.59 -2.11
C SER A 6 -58.46 -41.09 -2.40
N THR A 7 -59.67 -40.52 -2.47
CA THR A 7 -59.86 -39.11 -2.92
C THR A 7 -60.90 -38.27 -2.15
N CYS A 8 -61.12 -38.53 -0.85
CA CYS A 8 -62.04 -37.72 -0.02
C CYS A 8 -61.44 -37.37 1.36
N ASP A 9 -61.66 -36.11 1.78
CA ASP A 9 -61.41 -35.59 3.14
C ASP A 9 -62.51 -36.11 4.10
N PRO A 10 -62.34 -36.11 5.45
CA PRO A 10 -63.29 -36.70 6.43
C PRO A 10 -64.73 -36.17 6.35
N ALA A 11 -64.95 -35.04 5.66
CA ALA A 11 -66.25 -34.44 5.42
C ALA A 11 -66.89 -34.77 4.05
N GLY A 12 -66.34 -35.71 3.27
CA GLY A 12 -66.97 -36.22 2.04
C GLY A 12 -66.98 -35.24 0.84
N ARG A 13 -66.09 -34.24 0.82
CA ARG A 13 -65.98 -33.27 -0.29
C ARG A 13 -64.88 -33.64 -1.28
N ARG A 14 -65.18 -33.58 -2.58
CA ARG A 14 -64.23 -33.83 -3.69
C ARG A 14 -63.28 -32.64 -3.87
N THR A 15 -61.96 -32.86 -3.77
CA THR A 15 -60.93 -31.85 -4.06
C THR A 15 -60.45 -31.97 -5.52
N GLY A 16 -61.06 -31.19 -6.41
CA GLY A 16 -60.67 -31.12 -7.83
C GLY A 16 -59.65 -30.01 -8.09
N ARG A 17 -58.44 -30.39 -8.53
CA ARG A 17 -57.48 -29.48 -9.21
C ARG A 17 -58.10 -28.97 -10.52
N ARG A 18 -57.97 -27.66 -10.79
CA ARG A 18 -58.16 -27.08 -12.12
C ARG A 18 -56.95 -26.22 -12.49
N THR A 19 -56.22 -26.68 -13.49
CA THR A 19 -55.23 -25.92 -14.27
C THR A 19 -55.90 -25.34 -15.52
N GLY A 20 -55.57 -24.10 -15.93
CA GLY A 20 -55.54 -23.73 -17.36
C GLY A 20 -56.22 -22.43 -17.83
N ARG A 21 -55.38 -21.40 -18.06
CA ARG A 21 -55.24 -20.51 -19.25
C ARG A 21 -56.35 -19.54 -19.74
N ARG A 22 -55.86 -18.31 -19.99
CA ARG A 22 -56.18 -17.25 -21.00
C ARG A 22 -56.82 -16.00 -20.38
N ALA A 23 -56.54 -14.75 -20.78
CA ALA A 23 -55.52 -14.06 -21.56
C ALA A 23 -55.88 -12.55 -21.48
N ARG A 24 -54.94 -11.67 -21.87
CA ARG A 24 -55.16 -10.30 -22.41
C ARG A 24 -55.06 -9.09 -21.44
N TRP A 25 -53.86 -8.47 -21.45
CA TRP A 25 -53.59 -7.09 -21.91
C TRP A 25 -54.56 -5.97 -21.49
N GLU A 26 -54.17 -5.06 -20.59
CA GLU A 26 -53.57 -3.73 -20.88
C GLU A 26 -53.50 -2.80 -19.64
N ARG A 27 -52.36 -2.09 -19.55
CA ARG A 27 -52.17 -0.69 -19.09
C ARG A 27 -52.77 -0.25 -17.73
N ARG A 28 -51.88 0.00 -16.76
CA ARG A 28 -51.58 1.33 -16.17
C ARG A 28 -50.87 1.18 -14.82
N SER A 29 -49.55 1.38 -14.80
CA SER A 29 -48.82 2.09 -13.73
C SER A 29 -47.31 2.03 -14.05
N GLY A 30 -46.88 2.96 -14.91
CA GLY A 30 -45.47 3.17 -15.22
C GLY A 30 -44.76 3.82 -14.03
N GLY A 31 -43.82 3.10 -13.44
CA GLY A 31 -42.82 3.63 -12.51
C GLY A 31 -41.43 3.27 -13.01
N ARG A 32 -40.94 4.02 -14.01
CA ARG A 32 -39.55 3.91 -14.49
C ARG A 32 -38.61 4.31 -13.36
N ARG A 33 -37.95 3.33 -12.71
CA ARG A 33 -36.73 3.60 -11.93
C ARG A 33 -35.66 4.05 -12.92
N ARG A 34 -35.35 5.35 -12.88
CA ARG A 34 -34.28 5.97 -13.65
C ARG A 34 -32.94 5.48 -13.08
N SER A 35 -32.16 4.82 -13.93
CA SER A 35 -30.71 4.71 -13.78
C SER A 35 -30.11 6.12 -13.60
N PRO A 36 -29.12 6.33 -12.72
CA PRO A 36 -28.46 7.63 -12.64
C PRO A 36 -27.73 7.87 -13.97
N LYS A 37 -28.22 8.88 -14.71
CA LYS A 37 -27.59 9.41 -15.91
C LYS A 37 -26.19 9.90 -15.54
N ALA A 38 -25.19 9.41 -16.27
CA ALA A 38 -23.94 10.10 -16.44
C ALA A 38 -24.23 11.53 -16.93
N LEU A 39 -23.68 12.52 -16.23
CA LEU A 39 -23.66 13.91 -16.68
C LEU A 39 -22.68 14.00 -17.86
N PRO A 40 -23.08 14.56 -19.01
CA PRO A 40 -22.14 14.88 -20.06
C PRO A 40 -21.38 16.15 -19.64
N TRP A 41 -20.06 16.04 -19.47
CA TRP A 41 -19.20 17.21 -19.32
C TRP A 41 -19.00 17.82 -20.71
N ASP A 42 -19.46 19.06 -20.85
CA ASP A 42 -19.39 19.89 -22.04
C ASP A 42 -17.97 20.44 -22.21
N SER A 43 -17.37 20.20 -23.38
CA SER A 43 -16.05 20.69 -23.77
C SER A 43 -16.17 22.10 -24.34
N GLY A 44 -16.23 23.10 -23.46
CA GLY A 44 -16.12 24.52 -23.82
C GLY A 44 -14.66 24.92 -24.06
N ARG A 45 -14.34 25.31 -25.29
CA ARG A 45 -13.06 25.90 -25.72
C ARG A 45 -12.79 27.27 -25.07
N PRO A 46 -11.51 27.72 -25.05
CA PRO A 46 -11.12 28.98 -24.42
C PRO A 46 -11.28 30.19 -25.36
N GLY A 47 -11.89 31.27 -24.88
CA GLY A 47 -11.56 32.65 -25.26
C GLY A 47 -11.02 33.30 -23.98
N GLY A 48 -9.87 33.95 -23.93
CA GLY A 48 -9.27 34.87 -24.89
C GLY A 48 -9.44 36.27 -24.32
N PHE A 49 -8.43 36.79 -23.59
CA PHE A 49 -8.14 38.23 -23.47
C PHE A 49 -6.88 38.50 -22.62
N LEU A 50 -6.00 39.35 -23.18
CA LEU A 50 -4.97 40.24 -22.58
C LEU A 50 -3.81 39.59 -21.81
N GLY A 51 -2.55 39.98 -21.97
CA GLY A 51 -1.89 41.04 -22.71
C GLY A 51 -0.39 40.96 -22.37
N THR A 52 0.48 41.14 -23.36
CA THR A 52 1.93 41.22 -23.15
C THR A 52 2.31 42.59 -22.62
N PRO A 53 3.42 42.66 -21.86
CA PRO A 53 4.50 43.49 -22.35
C PRO A 53 5.87 42.81 -22.24
N ALA A 54 6.72 43.08 -23.24
CA ALA A 54 8.18 42.98 -23.14
C ALA A 54 8.71 44.03 -22.15
N PRO A 55 9.90 43.84 -21.54
CA PRO A 55 11.19 44.11 -22.20
C PRO A 55 12.22 43.02 -21.82
N GLY A 56 13.47 42.95 -22.28
CA GLY A 56 14.37 43.82 -23.00
C GLY A 56 15.74 43.14 -22.95
N ARG A 57 16.57 43.36 -23.97
CA ARG A 57 17.92 42.82 -24.13
C ARG A 57 18.89 43.43 -23.10
N GLY A 58 19.93 42.68 -22.71
CA GLY A 58 21.17 43.27 -22.16
C GLY A 58 22.17 42.27 -21.58
N GLY A 59 23.39 42.26 -22.16
CA GLY A 59 24.68 41.89 -21.52
C GLY A 59 25.00 40.39 -21.45
N GLU A 60 25.80 39.79 -22.33
CA GLU A 60 27.27 39.89 -22.43
C GLU A 60 28.06 39.56 -21.14
N ALA A 61 28.68 38.37 -21.21
CA ALA A 61 30.10 38.13 -20.97
C ALA A 61 30.71 38.08 -19.55
N LEU A 62 31.67 37.15 -19.48
CA LEU A 62 32.93 37.17 -18.73
C LEU A 62 32.97 36.59 -17.31
N GLY A 63 33.90 35.65 -17.11
CA GLY A 63 34.41 35.29 -15.78
C GLY A 63 34.98 33.89 -15.65
N ARG A 64 35.95 33.51 -16.49
CA ARG A 64 36.80 32.33 -16.24
C ARG A 64 37.73 32.58 -15.05
N ALA A 65 38.03 31.48 -14.36
CA ALA A 65 39.30 31.14 -13.69
C ALA A 65 39.60 31.72 -12.30
N VAL A 66 40.10 30.82 -11.43
CA VAL A 66 41.35 30.88 -10.63
C VAL A 66 41.18 29.85 -9.49
N ALA A 67 41.74 28.64 -9.66
CA ALA A 67 43.01 28.16 -9.05
C ALA A 67 42.74 27.43 -7.71
N SER A 68 42.87 26.11 -7.60
CA SER A 68 44.09 25.28 -7.55
C SER A 68 44.98 25.52 -6.31
N ALA A 69 45.32 24.39 -5.66
CA ALA A 69 46.27 24.20 -4.56
C ALA A 69 45.75 24.67 -3.18
N ILE A 70 45.78 23.85 -2.11
CA ILE A 70 47.00 23.32 -1.48
C ILE A 70 46.67 22.01 -0.71
N LEU A 71 47.44 20.96 -0.98
CA LEU A 71 47.83 19.90 -0.03
C LEU A 71 49.35 20.06 0.20
N PRO A 72 49.89 19.77 1.39
CA PRO A 72 50.44 18.42 1.58
C PRO A 72 50.33 17.82 3.00
N GLN A 73 50.02 16.52 2.97
CA GLN A 73 50.66 15.40 3.67
C GLN A 73 51.41 15.64 5.01
N HIS A 74 50.96 14.96 6.07
CA HIS A 74 51.86 14.41 7.09
C HIS A 74 51.64 12.91 7.28
N ARG A 75 52.74 12.17 7.12
CA ARG A 75 52.92 10.74 7.37
C ARG A 75 53.03 10.47 8.87
N GLY A 76 52.45 9.37 9.33
CA GLY A 76 52.71 8.79 10.65
C GLY A 76 51.89 7.53 10.91
N ARG A 77 52.52 6.35 10.80
CA ARG A 77 52.10 5.04 11.32
C ARG A 77 53.39 4.23 11.57
N PRO A 78 53.38 3.14 12.35
CA PRO A 78 52.54 2.79 13.50
C PRO A 78 53.40 2.28 14.69
N GLN A 79 52.82 2.09 15.88
CA GLN A 79 53.38 1.16 16.86
C GLN A 79 52.31 0.19 17.35
N ALA A 80 52.65 -1.09 17.26
CA ALA A 80 51.93 -2.22 17.81
C ALA A 80 52.40 -2.49 19.23
N VAL A 81 51.48 -2.83 20.13
CA VAL A 81 51.79 -3.56 21.37
C VAL A 81 50.78 -4.69 21.49
N ALA A 82 51.32 -5.91 21.52
CA ALA A 82 50.62 -7.15 21.80
C ALA A 82 50.41 -7.31 23.32
N GLY A 83 49.32 -7.97 23.69
CA GLY A 83 49.02 -8.37 25.06
C GLY A 83 47.87 -9.38 25.05
N ASP A 84 48.22 -10.66 25.06
CA ASP A 84 47.30 -11.79 25.17
C ASP A 84 46.77 -11.94 26.61
N SER A 85 45.47 -12.23 26.77
CA SER A 85 44.98 -13.12 27.85
C SER A 85 43.48 -13.47 27.69
N TRP A 86 43.25 -14.75 27.38
CA TRP A 86 42.22 -15.66 27.90
C TRP A 86 40.80 -15.11 28.21
N GLY A 87 39.83 -15.49 27.38
CA GLY A 87 38.40 -15.34 27.68
C GLY A 87 37.44 -15.75 26.56
N ASP A 88 37.64 -16.89 25.88
CA ASP A 88 36.81 -17.34 24.75
C ASP A 88 35.46 -17.97 25.17
N GLY A 89 34.69 -17.26 25.99
CA GLY A 89 33.28 -17.53 26.31
C GLY A 89 32.27 -16.61 25.59
N GLY A 90 32.73 -15.71 24.70
CA GLY A 90 31.91 -14.64 24.11
C GLY A 90 31.73 -14.68 22.59
N VAL A 91 32.24 -15.71 21.90
CA VAL A 91 32.42 -15.69 20.43
C VAL A 91 31.12 -15.84 19.62
N TRP A 92 29.99 -16.18 20.26
CA TRP A 92 28.68 -16.19 19.60
C TRP A 92 27.89 -14.86 19.74
N ALA A 93 28.31 -13.94 20.61
CA ALA A 93 27.65 -12.65 20.80
C ALA A 93 28.33 -11.50 20.01
N ALA A 94 29.58 -11.69 19.58
CA ALA A 94 30.40 -10.62 19.00
C ALA A 94 30.52 -10.63 17.46
N ARG A 95 29.79 -11.50 16.75
CA ARG A 95 29.78 -11.55 15.27
C ARG A 95 28.55 -10.90 14.64
N ARG A 96 27.89 -9.97 15.34
CA ARG A 96 26.92 -9.02 14.78
C ARG A 96 27.51 -7.60 14.78
N THR A 97 28.74 -7.49 14.29
CA THR A 97 29.45 -6.22 14.11
C THR A 97 28.84 -5.42 12.95
N ARG A 98 28.31 -4.24 13.27
CA ARG A 98 28.32 -3.03 12.43
C ARG A 98 27.61 -3.11 11.06
N ARG A 99 26.32 -3.45 11.04
CA ARG A 99 25.39 -2.64 10.24
C ARG A 99 24.99 -1.48 11.14
N GLY A 100 25.14 -0.24 10.68
CA GLY A 100 24.98 0.92 11.55
C GLY A 100 23.61 0.90 12.18
N ALA A 101 23.49 1.48 13.38
CA ALA A 101 22.23 1.66 14.08
C ALA A 101 21.28 2.64 13.37
N GLY A 102 21.47 2.85 12.06
CA GLY A 102 20.73 3.75 11.20
C GLY A 102 19.76 2.98 10.31
N LEU A 103 18.63 3.62 10.02
CA LEU A 103 17.73 3.24 8.94
C LEU A 103 18.16 4.00 7.68
N SER A 104 18.08 3.40 6.50
CA SER A 104 18.47 4.13 5.30
C SER A 104 17.50 5.29 5.03
N ALA A 105 18.00 6.40 4.50
CA ALA A 105 17.20 7.57 4.12
C ALA A 105 15.98 7.15 3.28
N TRP A 106 16.19 6.27 2.31
CA TRP A 106 15.13 5.66 1.50
C TRP A 106 14.01 5.04 2.35
N LEU A 107 14.35 4.25 3.37
CA LEU A 107 13.35 3.55 4.18
C LEU A 107 12.53 4.49 5.08
N TYR A 108 13.06 5.67 5.47
CA TYR A 108 12.23 6.68 6.14
C TYR A 108 11.14 7.23 5.21
N PHE A 109 11.48 7.53 3.96
CA PHE A 109 10.53 8.00 2.96
C PHE A 109 9.50 6.91 2.62
N VAL A 110 9.95 5.66 2.45
CA VAL A 110 9.06 4.52 2.26
C VAL A 110 8.14 4.33 3.45
N LEU A 111 8.63 4.44 4.69
CA LEU A 111 7.81 4.34 5.88
C LEU A 111 6.74 5.43 5.94
N ALA A 112 7.10 6.67 5.60
CA ALA A 112 6.16 7.79 5.54
C ALA A 112 5.03 7.53 4.54
N HIS A 113 5.38 7.09 3.34
CA HIS A 113 4.42 6.69 2.32
C HIS A 113 3.53 5.54 2.80
N LEU A 114 4.11 4.48 3.38
CA LEU A 114 3.36 3.33 3.86
C LEU A 114 2.33 3.72 4.94
N ILE A 115 2.73 4.57 5.88
CA ILE A 115 1.83 5.07 6.93
C ILE A 115 0.70 5.89 6.31
N ALA A 116 1.01 6.85 5.44
CA ALA A 116 0.02 7.74 4.88
C ALA A 116 -0.95 7.04 3.91
N ASP A 117 -0.48 6.11 3.08
CA ASP A 117 -1.32 5.41 2.09
C ASP A 117 -2.10 4.22 2.62
N PHE A 118 -1.59 3.51 3.62
CA PHE A 118 -2.20 2.26 4.06
C PHE A 118 -2.73 2.30 5.49
N VAL A 119 -2.12 3.09 6.37
CA VAL A 119 -2.55 3.20 7.77
C VAL A 119 -3.55 4.34 7.94
N LEU A 120 -3.24 5.51 7.40
CA LEU A 120 -4.03 6.74 7.56
C LEU A 120 -4.99 7.01 6.40
N GLN A 121 -5.21 6.01 5.53
CA GLN A 121 -6.18 6.08 4.43
C GLN A 121 -7.37 5.16 4.72
N PRO A 122 -8.32 5.58 5.59
CA PRO A 122 -9.52 4.80 5.86
C PRO A 122 -10.40 4.70 4.61
N TYR A 123 -11.36 3.78 4.63
CA TYR A 123 -12.19 3.48 3.46
C TYR A 123 -12.99 4.71 2.99
N GLU A 124 -13.48 5.51 3.93
CA GLU A 124 -14.21 6.75 3.68
C GLU A 124 -13.35 7.76 2.92
N LEU A 125 -12.04 7.83 3.24
CA LEU A 125 -11.11 8.68 2.52
C LEU A 125 -10.89 8.16 1.11
N VAL A 126 -10.77 6.83 0.92
CA VAL A 126 -10.67 6.21 -0.42
C VAL A 126 -11.87 6.59 -1.29
N GLU A 127 -13.08 6.56 -0.75
CA GLU A 127 -14.29 7.01 -1.47
C GLU A 127 -14.25 8.51 -1.75
N LEU A 128 -13.82 9.32 -0.79
CA LEU A 128 -13.73 10.77 -0.91
C LEU A 128 -12.70 11.21 -1.97
N LYS A 129 -11.61 10.45 -2.18
CA LYS A 129 -10.59 10.71 -3.23
C LYS A 129 -11.15 10.72 -4.65
N ARG A 130 -12.39 10.25 -4.86
CA ARG A 130 -13.13 10.45 -6.13
C ARG A 130 -13.50 11.91 -6.37
N ARG A 131 -13.31 12.78 -5.38
CA ARG A 131 -13.48 14.23 -5.46
C ARG A 131 -12.13 14.92 -5.20
N PRO A 132 -11.86 16.09 -5.80
CA PRO A 132 -10.61 16.83 -5.58
C PRO A 132 -10.30 17.09 -4.11
N VAL A 133 -11.32 17.36 -3.29
CA VAL A 133 -11.14 17.60 -1.84
C VAL A 133 -10.54 16.39 -1.12
N GLY A 134 -10.92 15.16 -1.48
CA GLY A 134 -10.37 13.95 -0.87
C GLY A 134 -8.91 13.74 -1.23
N LEU A 135 -8.54 14.04 -2.48
CA LEU A 135 -7.14 14.00 -2.92
C LEU A 135 -6.31 15.05 -2.16
N VAL A 136 -6.81 16.29 -2.02
CA VAL A 136 -6.11 17.33 -1.24
C VAL A 136 -5.91 16.92 0.22
N ILE A 137 -6.95 16.41 0.88
CA ILE A 137 -6.86 15.92 2.27
C ILE A 137 -5.81 14.81 2.38
N HIS A 138 -5.85 13.83 1.48
CA HIS A 138 -4.93 12.72 1.50
C HIS A 138 -3.48 13.15 1.24
N THR A 139 -3.26 14.02 0.26
CA THR A 139 -1.95 14.62 -0.01
C THR A 139 -1.43 15.42 1.19
N ALA A 140 -2.30 16.13 1.91
CA ALA A 140 -1.91 16.84 3.13
C ALA A 140 -1.47 15.89 4.25
N ILE A 141 -2.14 14.72 4.39
CA ILE A 141 -1.70 13.67 5.32
C ILE A 141 -0.31 13.16 4.93
N HIS A 142 -0.06 12.90 3.64
CA HIS A 142 1.28 12.51 3.16
C HIS A 142 2.35 13.54 3.48
N ALA A 143 2.08 14.81 3.19
CA ALA A 143 3.01 15.90 3.48
C ALA A 143 3.32 15.98 4.98
N ALA A 144 2.30 15.85 5.84
CA ALA A 144 2.45 15.90 7.30
C ALA A 144 3.27 14.72 7.83
N VAL A 145 2.96 13.48 7.43
CA VAL A 145 3.70 12.29 7.87
C VAL A 145 5.15 12.35 7.37
N THR A 146 5.36 12.76 6.12
CA THR A 146 6.70 12.94 5.56
C THR A 146 7.48 14.00 6.33
N ALA A 147 6.87 15.14 6.65
CA ALA A 147 7.51 16.18 7.46
C ALA A 147 7.99 15.62 8.80
N VAL A 148 7.15 14.87 9.52
CA VAL A 148 7.49 14.29 10.83
C VAL A 148 8.69 13.33 10.73
N LEU A 149 8.71 12.47 9.71
CA LEU A 149 9.76 11.47 9.57
C LEU A 149 11.04 11.98 8.91
N VAL A 150 10.98 13.04 8.10
CA VAL A 150 12.11 13.51 7.28
C VAL A 150 12.75 14.80 7.79
N ALA A 151 11.97 15.72 8.38
CA ALA A 151 12.48 17.00 8.87
C ALA A 151 13.67 16.90 9.85
N PRO A 152 13.78 15.88 10.72
CA PRO A 152 14.90 15.77 11.65
C PRO A 152 16.28 15.60 11.01
N PHE A 153 16.36 15.23 9.73
CA PHE A 153 17.65 14.98 9.06
C PHE A 153 17.75 15.56 7.64
N VAL A 154 16.68 16.15 7.09
CA VAL A 154 16.72 16.90 5.82
C VAL A 154 16.44 18.37 6.10
N PRO A 155 17.46 19.25 6.20
CA PRO A 155 17.25 20.67 6.45
C PRO A 155 16.36 21.36 5.40
N ALA A 156 16.46 20.93 4.13
CA ALA A 156 15.69 21.45 3.01
C ALA A 156 14.27 20.85 2.89
N TRP A 157 13.76 20.18 3.93
CA TRP A 157 12.44 19.54 3.89
C TRP A 157 11.29 20.50 3.47
N PRO A 158 11.26 21.80 3.85
CA PRO A 158 10.17 22.69 3.42
C PRO A 158 10.17 22.96 1.92
N LEU A 159 11.33 22.90 1.27
CA LEU A 159 11.47 23.05 -0.18
C LEU A 159 11.12 21.75 -0.92
N LEU A 160 11.33 20.61 -0.27
CA LEU A 160 11.08 19.29 -0.84
C LEU A 160 9.60 18.87 -0.74
N LEU A 161 8.88 19.28 0.31
CA LEU A 161 7.50 18.86 0.50
C LEU A 161 6.53 19.30 -0.60
N PRO A 162 6.51 20.56 -1.08
CA PRO A 162 5.57 20.97 -2.12
C PRO A 162 5.65 20.14 -3.42
N PRO A 163 6.83 19.95 -4.05
CA PRO A 163 6.91 19.13 -5.26
C PRO A 163 6.58 17.66 -4.99
N LEU A 164 6.94 17.12 -3.83
CA LEU A 164 6.58 15.76 -3.44
C LEU A 164 5.06 15.59 -3.27
N ALA A 165 4.40 16.55 -2.63
CA ALA A 165 2.95 16.57 -2.45
C ALA A 165 2.22 16.69 -3.79
N VAL A 166 2.69 17.56 -4.70
CA VAL A 166 2.13 17.69 -6.06
C VAL A 166 2.30 16.39 -6.83
N ALA A 167 3.48 15.79 -6.82
CA ALA A 167 3.73 14.51 -7.48
C ALA A 167 2.80 13.42 -6.93
N HIS A 168 2.68 13.29 -5.61
CA HIS A 168 1.75 12.36 -4.96
C HIS A 168 0.31 12.59 -5.42
N TYR A 169 -0.18 13.83 -5.37
CA TYR A 169 -1.52 14.19 -5.82
C TYR A 169 -1.78 13.76 -7.28
N LEU A 170 -0.83 14.02 -8.18
CA LEU A 170 -0.98 13.70 -9.61
C LEU A 170 -1.01 12.20 -9.85
N ILE A 171 -0.19 11.42 -9.14
CA ILE A 171 -0.20 9.95 -9.22
C ILE A 171 -1.56 9.42 -8.76
N ASP A 172 -2.02 9.90 -7.61
CA ASP A 172 -3.25 9.43 -6.99
C ASP A 172 -4.49 9.86 -7.81
N TRP A 173 -4.44 11.04 -8.43
CA TRP A 173 -5.43 11.48 -9.42
C TRP A 173 -5.44 10.60 -10.67
N TRP A 174 -4.27 10.27 -11.23
CA TRP A 174 -4.15 9.36 -12.37
C TRP A 174 -4.73 7.98 -12.03
N LYS A 175 -4.40 7.44 -10.86
CA LYS A 175 -4.94 6.17 -10.36
C LYS A 175 -6.47 6.20 -10.29
N VAL A 176 -7.06 7.22 -9.67
CA VAL A 176 -8.51 7.33 -9.51
C VAL A 176 -9.24 7.49 -10.84
N THR A 177 -8.62 8.14 -11.83
CA THR A 177 -9.24 8.41 -13.13
C THR A 177 -9.06 7.30 -14.16
N ALA A 178 -7.96 6.54 -14.08
CA ALA A 178 -7.59 5.54 -15.10
C ALA A 178 -7.70 4.07 -14.64
N SER A 179 -7.82 3.79 -13.34
CA SER A 179 -7.72 2.40 -12.84
C SER A 179 -8.93 1.54 -13.21
N PRO A 180 -8.70 0.35 -13.82
CA PRO A 180 -9.75 -0.64 -14.05
C PRO A 180 -10.29 -1.21 -12.73
N ALA A 181 -11.60 -1.46 -12.67
CA ALA A 181 -12.25 -1.96 -11.45
C ALA A 181 -11.84 -3.41 -11.08
N ARG A 182 -11.57 -4.29 -12.06
CA ARG A 182 -11.27 -5.72 -11.88
C ARG A 182 -10.40 -6.28 -13.01
N GLY A 183 -9.94 -7.52 -12.81
CA GLY A 183 -9.15 -8.28 -13.79
C GLY A 183 -7.65 -8.03 -13.67
N PRO A 184 -6.80 -8.76 -14.42
CA PRO A 184 -5.34 -8.66 -14.30
C PRO A 184 -4.79 -7.23 -14.48
N ALA A 185 -5.47 -6.42 -15.30
CA ALA A 185 -5.12 -5.02 -15.49
C ALA A 185 -5.24 -4.19 -14.19
N SER A 186 -6.18 -4.49 -13.29
CA SER A 186 -6.29 -3.74 -12.03
C SER A 186 -5.09 -3.99 -11.10
N LEU A 187 -4.55 -5.21 -11.08
CA LEU A 187 -3.31 -5.53 -10.39
C LEU A 187 -2.11 -4.84 -11.06
N GLY A 188 -2.03 -4.85 -12.39
CA GLY A 188 -1.01 -4.11 -13.12
C GLY A 188 -1.00 -2.61 -12.80
N PHE A 189 -2.18 -1.98 -12.76
CA PHE A 189 -2.33 -0.57 -12.37
C PHE A 189 -1.92 -0.34 -10.91
N PHE A 190 -2.28 -1.23 -9.99
CA PHE A 190 -1.83 -1.14 -8.60
C PHE A 190 -0.30 -1.22 -8.48
N LEU A 191 0.34 -2.13 -9.21
CA LEU A 191 1.80 -2.25 -9.19
C LEU A 191 2.48 -1.03 -9.82
N ALA A 192 1.93 -0.48 -10.91
CA ALA A 192 2.42 0.75 -11.53
C ALA A 192 2.26 1.96 -10.59
N ASP A 193 1.14 2.06 -9.89
CA ASP A 193 0.88 3.06 -8.86
C ASP A 193 1.93 3.01 -7.75
N GLN A 194 2.18 1.83 -7.16
CA GLN A 194 3.23 1.68 -6.16
C GLN A 194 4.62 2.01 -6.72
N ALA A 195 4.93 1.58 -7.95
CA ALA A 195 6.23 1.86 -8.57
C ALA A 195 6.46 3.35 -8.79
N LEU A 196 5.44 4.09 -9.22
CA LEU A 196 5.55 5.53 -9.46
C LEU A 196 5.72 6.31 -8.15
N HIS A 197 4.99 5.94 -7.10
CA HIS A 197 5.22 6.49 -5.76
C HIS A 197 6.64 6.24 -5.28
N LEU A 198 7.12 5.00 -5.34
CA LEU A 198 8.49 4.65 -4.96
C LEU A 198 9.54 5.41 -5.78
N ALA A 199 9.33 5.58 -7.10
CA ALA A 199 10.22 6.35 -7.94
C ALA A 199 10.32 7.82 -7.49
N VAL A 200 9.18 8.47 -7.22
CA VAL A 200 9.13 9.85 -6.73
C VAL A 200 9.80 9.99 -5.36
N LEU A 201 9.58 9.06 -4.43
CA LEU A 201 10.29 9.06 -3.15
C LEU A 201 11.81 8.95 -3.34
N GLY A 202 12.26 8.16 -4.32
CA GLY A 202 13.68 7.94 -4.59
C GLY A 202 14.33 9.20 -5.14
N LEU A 203 13.64 9.86 -6.06
CA LEU A 203 14.02 11.18 -6.56
C LEU A 203 14.03 12.22 -5.44
N ALA A 204 13.07 12.19 -4.52
CA ALA A 204 13.03 13.10 -3.37
C ALA A 204 14.26 12.90 -2.46
N VAL A 205 14.64 11.65 -2.16
CA VAL A 205 15.85 11.36 -1.36
C VAL A 205 17.10 11.92 -2.05
N VAL A 206 17.24 11.72 -3.36
CA VAL A 206 18.39 12.24 -4.12
C VAL A 206 18.37 13.77 -4.20
N ALA A 207 17.21 14.38 -4.44
CA ALA A 207 17.04 15.83 -4.46
C ALA A 207 17.32 16.48 -3.09
N ALA A 208 17.13 15.74 -2.00
CA ALA A 208 17.54 16.15 -0.65
C ALA A 208 19.07 16.12 -0.43
N GLY A 209 19.85 15.70 -1.43
CA GLY A 209 21.31 15.54 -1.31
C GLY A 209 21.74 14.28 -0.57
N LEU A 210 20.84 13.30 -0.42
CA LEU A 210 21.10 12.05 0.30
C LEU A 210 21.30 10.88 -0.68
N SER A 211 22.14 9.92 -0.31
CA SER A 211 22.15 8.61 -0.98
C SER A 211 20.99 7.74 -0.49
N LEU A 212 20.39 6.95 -1.37
CA LEU A 212 19.33 5.99 -1.01
C LEU A 212 19.76 5.02 0.11
N ARG A 213 21.06 4.69 0.17
CA ARG A 213 21.64 3.78 1.16
C ARG A 213 22.23 4.49 2.38
N GLN A 214 22.18 5.83 2.42
CA GLN A 214 22.73 6.58 3.54
C GLN A 214 22.00 6.23 4.83
N GLU A 215 22.72 5.68 5.81
CA GLU A 215 22.16 5.30 7.10
C GLU A 215 22.02 6.53 8.01
N ILE A 216 20.84 6.69 8.60
CA ILE A 216 20.49 7.83 9.46
C ILE A 216 19.89 7.31 10.76
N THR A 217 20.44 7.76 11.88
CA THR A 217 19.87 7.51 13.22
C THR A 217 18.83 8.58 13.52
N TYR A 218 17.58 8.18 13.70
CA TYR A 218 16.47 9.07 14.01
C TYR A 218 16.31 9.25 15.51
N ARG A 219 16.74 10.41 16.02
CA ARG A 219 16.71 10.84 17.43
C ARG A 219 17.52 9.95 18.39
N SER A 220 17.32 8.64 18.38
CA SER A 220 18.05 7.65 19.17
C SER A 220 18.17 6.31 18.42
N VAL A 221 19.09 5.46 18.85
CA VAL A 221 19.25 4.08 18.34
C VAL A 221 17.98 3.26 18.57
N ALA A 222 17.36 3.37 19.75
CA ALA A 222 16.15 2.65 20.08
C ALA A 222 14.98 3.03 19.16
N THR A 223 14.75 4.34 18.97
CA THR A 223 13.71 4.84 18.06
C THR A 223 13.97 4.40 16.62
N THR A 224 15.23 4.44 16.17
CA THR A 224 15.61 3.97 14.84
C THR A 224 15.33 2.48 14.65
N GLY A 225 15.62 1.66 15.67
CA GLY A 225 15.29 0.24 15.68
C GLY A 225 13.78 -0.01 15.58
N VAL A 226 12.97 0.76 16.30
CA VAL A 226 11.50 0.69 16.19
C VAL A 226 11.03 1.04 14.78
N LEU A 227 11.56 2.10 14.18
CA LEU A 227 11.19 2.49 12.81
C LEU A 227 11.66 1.45 11.77
N TYR A 228 12.85 0.86 11.96
CA TYR A 228 13.37 -0.20 11.11
C TYR A 228 12.41 -1.40 11.06
N TYR A 229 11.98 -1.92 12.21
CA TYR A 229 11.00 -3.00 12.24
C TYR A 229 9.59 -2.53 11.86
N GLY A 230 9.27 -1.25 12.07
CA GLY A 230 8.00 -0.66 11.64
C GLY A 230 7.74 -0.80 10.14
N VAL A 231 8.77 -0.70 9.29
CA VAL A 231 8.65 -0.84 7.83
C VAL A 231 8.00 -2.17 7.40
N PRO A 232 8.60 -3.35 7.69
CA PRO A 232 8.03 -4.62 7.27
C PRO A 232 6.69 -4.89 7.97
N TYR A 233 6.46 -4.41 9.20
CA TYR A 233 5.16 -4.56 9.86
C TYR A 233 4.06 -3.80 9.13
N VAL A 234 4.26 -2.51 8.84
CA VAL A 234 3.24 -1.72 8.11
C VAL A 234 3.05 -2.29 6.70
N ALA A 235 4.14 -2.65 6.02
CA ALA A 235 4.07 -3.25 4.69
C ALA A 235 3.33 -4.59 4.68
N ALA A 236 3.65 -5.53 5.58
CA ALA A 236 3.01 -6.84 5.61
C ALA A 236 1.54 -6.75 6.06
N THR A 237 1.23 -5.95 7.08
CA THR A 237 -0.10 -5.95 7.69
C THR A 237 -1.10 -5.11 6.92
N PHE A 238 -0.79 -3.84 6.66
CA PHE A 238 -1.68 -2.87 6.02
C PHE A 238 -1.55 -2.90 4.49
N ALA A 239 -0.35 -2.64 3.95
CA ALA A 239 -0.17 -2.67 2.49
C ALA A 239 -0.43 -4.06 1.92
N GLY A 240 -0.03 -5.10 2.63
CA GLY A 240 -0.30 -6.49 2.30
C GLY A 240 -1.79 -6.82 2.28
N ALA A 241 -2.63 -6.18 3.11
CA ALA A 241 -4.08 -6.37 3.03
C ALA A 241 -4.61 -5.91 1.67
N VAL A 242 -4.21 -4.71 1.23
CA VAL A 242 -4.60 -4.15 -0.06
C VAL A 242 -4.03 -4.97 -1.21
N ALA A 243 -2.75 -5.37 -1.14
CA ALA A 243 -2.13 -6.20 -2.17
C ALA A 243 -2.83 -7.56 -2.33
N THR A 244 -3.16 -8.24 -1.23
CA THR A 244 -3.92 -9.50 -1.30
C THR A 244 -5.32 -9.32 -1.86
N PHE A 245 -5.99 -8.21 -1.57
CA PHE A 245 -7.26 -7.85 -2.19
C PHE A 245 -7.12 -7.62 -3.69
N GLN A 246 -6.08 -6.92 -4.14
CA GLN A 246 -5.84 -6.67 -5.57
C GLN A 246 -5.53 -7.97 -6.33
N VAL A 247 -4.79 -8.90 -5.73
CA VAL A 247 -4.61 -10.25 -6.29
C VAL A 247 -5.95 -10.98 -6.39
N ALA A 248 -6.75 -10.95 -5.33
CA ALA A 248 -8.06 -11.60 -5.32
C ALA A 248 -9.00 -11.03 -6.40
N ALA A 249 -9.02 -9.70 -6.55
CA ALA A 249 -9.82 -8.97 -7.53
C ALA A 249 -9.33 -9.17 -8.97
N ALA A 250 -8.03 -9.36 -9.18
CA ALA A 250 -7.43 -9.57 -10.50
C ALA A 250 -7.77 -10.94 -11.07
N PHE A 251 -7.75 -11.98 -10.23
CA PHE A 251 -8.02 -13.35 -10.64
C PHE A 251 -9.45 -13.81 -10.35
N ALA A 252 -10.33 -12.88 -9.96
CA ALA A 252 -11.72 -13.15 -9.60
C ALA A 252 -11.87 -14.36 -8.67
N THR A 253 -10.92 -14.50 -7.74
CA THR A 253 -10.86 -15.67 -6.85
C THR A 253 -12.10 -15.77 -5.98
N ARG A 254 -12.76 -14.65 -5.63
CA ARG A 254 -14.01 -14.70 -4.85
C ARG A 254 -15.22 -14.26 -5.66
N ALA A 255 -16.38 -14.86 -5.34
CA ALA A 255 -17.66 -14.51 -5.94
C ALA A 255 -18.07 -13.05 -5.63
N GLU A 256 -17.77 -12.56 -4.42
CA GLU A 256 -18.11 -11.20 -3.98
C GLU A 256 -16.89 -10.49 -3.35
N PRO A 257 -16.07 -9.76 -4.13
CA PRO A 257 -14.87 -9.09 -3.63
C PRO A 257 -15.13 -8.11 -2.48
N VAL A 258 -16.36 -7.59 -2.39
CA VAL A 258 -16.77 -6.65 -1.34
C VAL A 258 -16.65 -7.25 0.07
N GLN A 259 -16.67 -8.59 0.19
CA GLN A 259 -16.53 -9.27 1.48
C GLN A 259 -15.19 -8.92 2.16
N TRP A 260 -14.14 -8.60 1.42
CA TRP A 260 -12.86 -8.15 1.99
C TRP A 260 -12.89 -6.73 2.59
N LEU A 261 -13.94 -5.95 2.30
CA LEU A 261 -14.22 -4.71 3.01
C LEU A 261 -14.82 -4.96 4.40
N LEU A 262 -15.25 -6.20 4.70
CA LEU A 262 -15.71 -6.54 6.04
C LEU A 262 -14.55 -6.35 7.02
N PRO A 263 -14.74 -5.53 8.07
CA PRO A 263 -13.70 -5.23 9.03
C PRO A 263 -13.07 -6.49 9.64
N ARG A 264 -13.89 -7.52 9.90
CA ARG A 264 -13.44 -8.80 10.47
C ARG A 264 -12.41 -9.52 9.59
N LEU A 265 -12.70 -9.72 8.31
CA LEU A 265 -11.80 -10.45 7.40
C LEU A 265 -10.48 -9.69 7.17
N ARG A 266 -10.55 -8.36 7.21
CA ARG A 266 -9.37 -7.48 7.16
C ARG A 266 -8.50 -7.65 8.41
N VAL A 267 -9.10 -7.58 9.60
CA VAL A 267 -8.39 -7.73 10.88
C VAL A 267 -7.77 -9.12 11.00
N GLU A 268 -8.50 -10.19 10.66
CA GLU A 268 -7.96 -11.55 10.66
C GLU A 268 -6.72 -11.67 9.75
N GLY A 269 -6.77 -11.08 8.54
CA GLY A 269 -5.62 -11.06 7.64
C GLY A 269 -4.43 -10.23 8.17
N ILE A 270 -4.70 -9.08 8.79
CA ILE A 270 -3.69 -8.24 9.45
C ILE A 270 -2.99 -9.03 10.56
N VAL A 271 -3.76 -9.68 11.44
CA VAL A 271 -3.23 -10.48 12.55
C VAL A 271 -2.42 -11.66 12.03
N ALA A 272 -2.93 -12.41 11.04
CA ALA A 272 -2.23 -13.55 10.45
C ALA A 272 -0.85 -13.17 9.89
N ARG A 273 -0.77 -12.07 9.12
CA ARG A 273 0.50 -11.58 8.56
C ARG A 273 1.43 -11.03 9.64
N GLY A 274 0.89 -10.34 10.65
CA GLY A 274 1.67 -9.86 11.79
C GLY A 274 2.31 -10.99 12.60
N LEU A 275 1.55 -12.06 12.88
CA LEU A 275 2.06 -13.25 13.57
C LEU A 275 3.12 -13.98 12.75
N ALA A 276 2.87 -14.21 11.45
CA ALA A 276 3.84 -14.84 10.57
C ALA A 276 5.14 -14.04 10.48
N LEU A 277 5.03 -12.71 10.29
CA LEU A 277 6.20 -11.82 10.26
C LEU A 277 6.96 -11.85 11.59
N SER A 278 6.25 -11.85 12.73
CA SER A 278 6.87 -11.93 14.06
C SER A 278 7.72 -13.20 14.22
N LEU A 279 7.20 -14.35 13.79
CA LEU A 279 7.93 -15.61 13.82
C LEU A 279 9.17 -15.57 12.92
N VAL A 280 9.05 -14.99 11.73
CA VAL A 280 10.18 -14.91 10.79
C VAL A 280 11.26 -13.94 11.29
N LEU A 281 10.89 -12.83 11.92
CA LEU A 281 11.86 -11.85 12.43
C LEU A 281 12.56 -12.34 13.72
N PHE A 282 11.81 -12.96 14.64
CA PHE A 282 12.30 -13.17 16.02
C PHE A 282 12.43 -14.63 16.44
N ALA A 283 11.77 -15.58 15.77
CA ALA A 283 11.83 -16.99 16.14
C ALA A 283 12.91 -17.75 15.36
N ALA A 284 13.24 -18.98 15.78
CA ALA A 284 14.12 -19.86 15.03
C ALA A 284 13.49 -20.28 13.69
N PRO A 285 14.27 -20.51 12.60
CA PRO A 285 13.74 -20.92 11.30
C PRO A 285 12.81 -22.14 11.32
N LEU A 286 13.03 -23.08 12.23
CA LEU A 286 12.18 -24.25 12.42
C LEU A 286 10.73 -23.89 12.80
N LEU A 287 10.50 -22.72 13.41
CA LEU A 287 9.18 -22.25 13.82
C LEU A 287 8.46 -21.44 12.74
N TRP A 288 9.13 -21.05 11.65
CA TRP A 288 8.51 -20.25 10.58
C TRP A 288 7.27 -20.92 9.96
N PRO A 289 7.25 -22.25 9.71
CA PRO A 289 6.05 -22.92 9.20
C PRO A 289 4.81 -22.77 10.07
N LEU A 290 4.96 -22.54 11.38
CA LEU A 290 3.82 -22.27 12.27
C LEU A 290 3.09 -20.98 11.90
N GLY A 291 3.80 -20.01 11.30
CA GLY A 291 3.21 -18.78 10.77
C GLY A 291 2.26 -19.00 9.60
N ALA A 292 2.35 -20.14 8.91
CA ALA A 292 1.43 -20.51 7.84
C ALA A 292 0.07 -21.01 8.37
N ALA A 293 -0.01 -21.45 9.63
CA ALA A 293 -1.21 -22.05 10.21
C ALA A 293 -2.49 -21.21 10.04
N PRO A 294 -2.54 -19.90 10.39
CA PRO A 294 -3.76 -19.11 10.21
C PRO A 294 -4.19 -18.98 8.73
N PHE A 295 -3.23 -18.99 7.80
CA PHE A 295 -3.53 -18.94 6.36
C PHE A 295 -4.10 -20.27 5.86
N VAL A 296 -3.52 -21.40 6.29
CA VAL A 296 -3.99 -22.74 5.95
C VAL A 296 -5.38 -23.00 6.52
N VAL A 297 -5.61 -22.69 7.78
CA VAL A 297 -6.93 -22.84 8.42
C VAL A 297 -8.00 -22.07 7.64
N ARG A 298 -7.71 -20.82 7.28
CA ARG A 298 -8.63 -20.00 6.48
C ARG A 298 -8.84 -20.57 5.08
N ALA A 299 -7.78 -21.00 4.39
CA ALA A 299 -7.92 -21.62 3.06
C ALA A 299 -8.75 -22.91 3.09
N VAL A 300 -8.63 -23.71 4.15
CA VAL A 300 -9.42 -24.94 4.34
C VAL A 300 -10.89 -24.63 4.67
N ALA A 301 -11.14 -23.58 5.45
CA ALA A 301 -12.50 -23.11 5.75
C ALA A 301 -13.18 -22.54 4.49
N ASP A 302 -12.45 -21.75 3.71
CA ASP A 302 -12.89 -21.12 2.46
C ASP A 302 -12.64 -22.04 1.23
N ARG A 303 -12.46 -23.36 1.41
CA ARG A 303 -12.05 -24.27 0.31
C ARG A 303 -13.02 -24.35 -0.88
N ARG A 304 -14.25 -23.86 -0.70
CA ARG A 304 -15.28 -23.76 -1.76
C ARG A 304 -15.18 -22.46 -2.54
N GLU A 305 -14.54 -21.44 -1.98
CA GLU A 305 -14.24 -20.19 -2.68
C GLU A 305 -13.05 -20.42 -3.62
N PRO A 306 -13.16 -20.01 -4.89
CA PRO A 306 -12.04 -20.09 -5.81
C PRO A 306 -10.81 -19.34 -5.25
N GLY A 307 -9.59 -19.80 -5.58
CA GLY A 307 -8.35 -19.08 -5.25
C GLY A 307 -8.08 -18.78 -3.77
N SER A 308 -8.80 -19.37 -2.82
CA SER A 308 -8.53 -19.27 -1.37
C SER A 308 -7.09 -19.69 -1.02
N TRP A 309 -6.56 -20.71 -1.69
CA TRP A 309 -5.15 -21.11 -1.58
C TRP A 309 -4.15 -20.11 -2.15
N LEU A 310 -4.51 -19.41 -3.24
CA LEU A 310 -3.66 -18.37 -3.81
C LEU A 310 -3.55 -17.18 -2.86
N GLU A 311 -4.67 -16.76 -2.26
CA GLU A 311 -4.68 -15.70 -1.23
C GLU A 311 -3.84 -16.09 -0.01
N ALA A 312 -3.98 -17.32 0.48
CA ALA A 312 -3.20 -17.84 1.60
C ALA A 312 -1.69 -17.88 1.29
N ALA A 313 -1.32 -18.39 0.11
CA ALA A 313 0.07 -18.43 -0.34
C ALA A 313 0.66 -17.02 -0.51
N ALA A 314 -0.09 -16.09 -1.11
CA ALA A 314 0.33 -14.71 -1.27
C ALA A 314 0.51 -14.00 0.08
N GLY A 315 -0.42 -14.20 1.02
CA GLY A 315 -0.38 -13.61 2.35
C GLY A 315 0.81 -14.10 3.19
N TYR A 316 1.01 -15.42 3.26
CA TYR A 316 2.15 -15.99 3.98
C TYR A 316 3.47 -15.70 3.28
N GLY A 317 3.52 -15.83 1.95
CA GLY A 317 4.70 -15.55 1.14
C GLY A 317 5.20 -14.10 1.30
N LEU A 318 4.27 -13.12 1.37
CA LEU A 318 4.62 -11.73 1.65
C LEU A 318 5.26 -11.56 3.04
N ALA A 319 4.66 -12.14 4.08
CA ALA A 319 5.19 -12.05 5.45
C ALA A 319 6.56 -12.74 5.57
N LEU A 320 6.73 -13.89 4.94
CA LEU A 320 8.00 -14.62 4.88
C LEU A 320 9.07 -13.82 4.14
N GLY A 321 8.77 -13.31 2.95
CA GLY A 321 9.71 -12.53 2.14
C GLY A 321 10.19 -11.26 2.85
N LEU A 322 9.26 -10.49 3.44
CA LEU A 322 9.60 -9.30 4.22
C LEU A 322 10.39 -9.66 5.49
N GLY A 323 10.01 -10.72 6.19
CA GLY A 323 10.72 -11.17 7.38
C GLY A 323 12.16 -11.59 7.08
N VAL A 324 12.40 -12.35 6.01
CA VAL A 324 13.74 -12.74 5.57
C VAL A 324 14.57 -11.52 5.15
N LEU A 325 13.95 -10.55 4.47
CA LEU A 325 14.64 -9.33 4.03
C LEU A 325 15.10 -8.43 5.19
N PHE A 326 14.36 -8.43 6.31
CA PHE A 326 14.60 -7.57 7.48
C PHE A 326 15.21 -8.29 8.70
N ARG A 327 15.64 -9.54 8.53
CA ARG A 327 16.36 -10.32 9.56
C ARG A 327 17.88 -10.18 9.41
#